data_AF-F7AR88-F1
#
_entry.id   AF-F7AR88-F1
#
_cell.length_a   1.000
_cell.length_b   1.000
_cell.length_c   1.000
_cell.angle_alpha   90.00
_cell.angle_beta   90.00
_cell.angle_gamma   90.00
#
_symmetry.space_group_name_H-M   'P 1'
#
loop_
_entity.id
_entity.type
_entity.pdbx_description
1 polymer ?
#
loop_
_entity_poly.entity_id
_entity_poly.type
_entity_poly.pdbx_seq_one_letter_code
_entity_poly.pdbx_strand_id
1 'polypeptide(L)'
;MQSNLGKYRDSTPELSPAGKIFEQGGTASECIHGRGKEPPVPSPVNKFCNTDAGRPPVAEMRIHHGRADDEDVASRYYHGVSTVGSVKAKQLVNPEFKSHFKSCVDAKKESAYLSKKEKPLGKSRDNSAFMPSSIDRLKTAFGKPTIFSGTAGECVNPNKTPSQVQEESQFAHDMYKLSHNDYNVSEMYDRKYDWSKFTKESLYGKETPHFNDGRNTCKSLKWIHDLQT
;
A
#
# COMPACT_ATOMS: atom_id res chain seq x y z
N MET A 1 27.50 -28.40 110.01
CA MET A 1 27.27 -29.68 110.73
C MET A 1 28.62 -30.17 111.24
N GLN A 2 28.66 -30.80 112.42
CA GLN A 2 29.92 -31.27 113.03
C GLN A 2 30.39 -32.54 112.32
N SER A 3 31.66 -32.59 111.91
CA SER A 3 32.23 -33.59 110.98
C SER A 3 32.33 -35.03 111.51
N ASN A 4 32.06 -35.26 112.80
CA ASN A 4 32.17 -36.58 113.44
C ASN A 4 30.82 -37.17 113.90
N LEU A 5 29.70 -36.47 113.65
CA LEU A 5 28.37 -36.89 114.10
C LEU A 5 27.95 -38.17 113.34
N GLY A 6 27.85 -39.30 114.06
CA GLY A 6 27.42 -40.60 113.50
C GLY A 6 28.52 -41.48 112.92
N LYS A 7 29.80 -41.07 112.95
CA LYS A 7 30.92 -41.86 112.40
C LYS A 7 31.53 -42.84 113.41
N TYR A 8 31.45 -42.54 114.70
CA TYR A 8 31.92 -43.38 115.80
C TYR A 8 30.80 -43.54 116.85
N ARG A 9 30.67 -44.73 117.43
CA ARG A 9 29.76 -44.99 118.58
C ARG A 9 30.46 -44.52 119.85
N ASP A 10 29.99 -43.42 120.43
CA ASP A 10 30.50 -42.90 121.69
C ASP A 10 29.99 -43.77 122.85
N SER A 11 30.90 -44.42 123.58
CA SER A 11 30.57 -45.32 124.69
C SER A 11 30.23 -44.59 125.99
N THR A 12 30.46 -43.28 126.08
CA THR A 12 30.19 -42.47 127.28
C THR A 12 29.78 -41.04 126.92
N PRO A 13 28.50 -40.78 126.58
CA PRO A 13 28.03 -39.49 126.06
C PRO A 13 28.06 -38.33 127.08
N GLU A 14 28.26 -38.62 128.38
CA GLU A 14 28.34 -37.60 129.43
C GLU A 14 29.68 -36.85 129.43
N LEU A 15 30.71 -37.39 128.76
CA LEU A 15 32.01 -36.76 128.64
C LEU A 15 32.13 -36.10 127.27
N SER A 16 32.32 -34.78 127.24
CA SER A 16 32.56 -34.05 125.98
C SER A 16 33.88 -34.53 125.36
N PRO A 17 33.90 -34.89 124.06
CA PRO A 17 35.11 -35.37 123.42
C PRO A 17 36.17 -34.25 123.34
N ALA A 18 37.40 -34.57 123.71
CA ALA A 18 38.53 -33.64 123.61
C ALA A 18 39.06 -33.63 122.17
N GLY A 19 39.10 -32.44 121.54
CA GLY A 19 39.68 -32.26 120.21
C GLY A 19 39.25 -30.96 119.53
N LYS A 20 40.04 -30.50 118.53
CA LYS A 20 39.71 -29.30 117.74
C LYS A 20 38.69 -29.66 116.66
N ILE A 21 37.49 -29.12 116.76
CA ILE A 21 36.45 -29.28 115.73
C ILE A 21 36.80 -28.35 114.57
N PHE A 22 36.92 -28.90 113.37
CA PHE A 22 37.08 -28.11 112.14
C PHE A 22 35.72 -27.73 111.57
N GLU A 23 35.60 -26.52 111.04
CA GLU A 23 34.42 -26.15 110.26
C GLU A 23 34.34 -27.04 109.03
N GLN A 24 33.22 -27.74 108.88
CA GLN A 24 32.96 -28.53 107.69
C GLN A 24 32.64 -27.54 106.56
N GLY A 25 33.58 -27.38 105.63
CA GLY A 25 33.38 -26.56 104.44
C GLY A 25 32.26 -27.10 103.54
N GLY A 26 32.05 -26.44 102.40
CA GLY A 26 31.03 -26.86 101.43
C GLY A 26 31.23 -28.30 100.94
N THR A 27 30.12 -28.95 100.59
CA THR A 27 30.11 -30.35 100.15
C THR A 27 30.60 -30.44 98.70
N ALA A 28 31.27 -31.53 98.30
CA ALA A 28 31.66 -31.74 96.90
C ALA A 28 30.46 -31.66 95.92
N SER A 29 29.27 -32.05 96.36
CA SER A 29 28.02 -31.89 95.62
C SER A 29 27.67 -30.42 95.32
N GLU A 30 27.92 -29.51 96.26
CA GLU A 30 27.67 -28.07 96.08
C GLU A 30 28.63 -27.46 95.05
N CYS A 31 29.85 -28.00 94.92
CA CYS A 31 30.79 -27.59 93.89
C CYS A 31 30.38 -28.05 92.48
N ILE A 32 29.71 -29.20 92.37
CA ILE A 32 29.34 -29.81 91.07
C ILE A 32 28.01 -29.27 90.55
N HIS A 33 27.01 -29.11 91.41
CA HIS A 33 25.66 -28.67 90.99
C HIS A 33 25.58 -27.17 90.71
N GLY A 34 26.70 -26.46 90.80
CA GLY A 34 26.83 -25.10 90.31
C GLY A 34 26.18 -24.08 91.23
N ARG A 35 26.77 -22.89 91.18
CA ARG A 35 26.28 -21.71 91.88
C ARG A 35 24.81 -21.48 91.46
N GLY A 36 23.96 -21.11 92.43
CA GLY A 36 22.58 -20.72 92.13
C GLY A 36 22.52 -19.64 91.04
N LYS A 37 21.32 -19.41 90.47
CA LYS A 37 21.11 -18.45 89.37
C LYS A 37 21.94 -17.18 89.59
N GLU A 38 22.86 -16.91 88.67
CA GLU A 38 23.68 -15.71 88.72
C GLU A 38 22.75 -14.49 88.77
N PRO A 39 23.10 -13.45 89.55
CA PRO A 39 22.35 -12.21 89.53
C PRO A 39 22.34 -11.64 88.09
N PRO A 40 21.24 -10.98 87.67
CA PRO A 40 21.18 -10.39 86.34
C PRO A 40 22.32 -9.39 86.17
N VAL A 41 22.97 -9.42 85.01
CA VAL A 41 24.07 -8.51 84.68
C VAL A 41 23.53 -7.06 84.69
N PRO A 42 24.22 -6.11 85.33
CA PRO A 42 23.82 -4.71 85.31
C PRO A 42 23.69 -4.17 83.89
N SER A 43 22.66 -3.35 83.63
CA SER A 43 22.36 -2.78 82.31
C SER A 43 23.56 -2.15 81.57
N PRO A 44 24.48 -1.40 82.22
CA PRO A 44 25.63 -0.79 81.53
C PRO A 44 26.67 -1.80 81.03
N VAL A 45 26.75 -2.97 81.67
CA VAL A 45 27.74 -4.02 81.38
C VAL A 45 27.18 -5.06 80.41
N ASN A 46 25.85 -5.19 80.35
CA ASN A 46 25.15 -6.17 79.53
C ASN A 46 25.52 -6.08 78.03
N LYS A 47 25.81 -4.86 77.52
CA LYS A 47 26.22 -4.66 76.12
C LYS A 47 27.53 -5.34 75.72
N PHE A 48 28.48 -5.51 76.65
CA PHE A 48 29.76 -6.19 76.39
C PHE A 48 29.61 -7.71 76.43
N CYS A 49 28.65 -8.21 77.21
CA CYS A 49 28.34 -9.63 77.29
C CYS A 49 27.67 -10.16 76.02
N ASN A 50 27.06 -9.29 75.20
CA ASN A 50 26.38 -9.67 73.95
C ASN A 50 27.32 -9.95 72.76
N THR A 51 28.62 -9.64 72.85
CA THR A 51 29.55 -9.82 71.71
C THR A 51 30.39 -11.09 71.76
N ASP A 52 30.61 -11.66 72.95
CA ASP A 52 31.46 -12.84 73.10
C ASP A 52 30.76 -14.11 72.60
N ALA A 53 31.55 -15.06 72.09
CA ALA A 53 31.09 -16.23 71.33
C ALA A 53 30.03 -17.11 72.05
N GLY A 54 29.85 -16.95 73.36
CA GLY A 54 28.90 -17.72 74.17
C GLY A 54 27.59 -17.03 74.57
N ARG A 55 27.35 -15.74 74.25
CA ARG A 55 26.12 -15.02 74.65
C ARG A 55 25.80 -13.95 73.60
N PRO A 56 24.74 -14.15 72.81
CA PRO A 56 23.39 -13.78 73.27
C PRO A 56 22.54 -15.01 73.65
N PRO A 57 21.47 -14.82 74.44
CA PRO A 57 20.50 -15.89 74.68
C PRO A 57 19.83 -16.33 73.38
N VAL A 58 19.22 -17.52 73.42
CA VAL A 58 18.55 -18.11 72.26
C VAL A 58 17.50 -17.16 71.72
N ALA A 59 17.50 -16.93 70.40
CA ALA A 59 16.61 -16.03 69.66
C ALA A 59 16.88 -14.52 69.79
N GLU A 60 17.99 -14.09 70.39
CA GLU A 60 18.42 -12.69 70.37
C GLU A 60 19.46 -12.40 69.29
N MET A 61 19.37 -11.21 68.69
CA MET A 61 20.34 -10.75 67.70
C MET A 61 21.65 -10.35 68.39
N ARG A 62 22.78 -10.79 67.84
CA ARG A 62 24.09 -10.33 68.28
C ARG A 62 24.32 -8.89 67.80
N ILE A 63 24.39 -7.95 68.73
CA ILE A 63 24.68 -6.53 68.45
C ILE A 63 26.08 -6.21 68.96
N HIS A 64 26.87 -5.47 68.16
CA HIS A 64 28.18 -5.00 68.59
C HIS A 64 28.06 -4.03 69.78
N HIS A 65 28.89 -4.15 70.81
CA HIS A 65 28.81 -3.34 72.04
C HIS A 65 28.89 -1.83 71.77
N GLY A 66 29.58 -1.41 70.71
CA GLY A 66 29.64 -0.01 70.26
C GLY A 66 28.35 0.52 69.61
N ARG A 67 27.44 -0.37 69.16
CA ARG A 67 26.13 -0.04 68.56
C ARG A 67 24.96 -0.33 69.52
N ALA A 68 25.20 -0.98 70.65
CA ALA A 68 24.15 -1.47 71.54
C ALA A 68 23.25 -0.36 72.12
N ASP A 69 23.79 0.86 72.25
CA ASP A 69 23.07 2.03 72.76
C ASP A 69 22.47 2.91 71.63
N ASP A 70 22.74 2.57 70.36
CA ASP A 70 22.24 3.31 69.19
C ASP A 70 20.79 2.91 68.87
N GLU A 71 20.00 3.84 68.34
CA GLU A 71 18.65 3.53 67.84
C GLU A 71 18.70 2.51 66.70
N ASP A 72 17.73 1.58 66.69
CA ASP A 72 17.60 0.61 65.60
C ASP A 72 16.96 1.25 64.36
N VAL A 73 17.79 1.98 63.61
CA VAL A 73 17.40 2.61 62.34
C VAL A 73 17.03 1.54 61.31
N ALA A 74 17.62 0.34 61.37
CA ALA A 74 17.42 -0.68 60.35
C ALA A 74 15.98 -1.22 60.32
N SER A 75 15.35 -1.42 61.47
CA SER A 75 13.95 -1.89 61.52
C SER A 75 12.92 -0.84 61.04
N ARG A 76 13.29 0.45 61.05
CA ARG A 76 12.37 1.54 60.69
C ARG A 76 12.29 1.80 59.18
N TYR A 77 13.33 1.46 58.42
CA TYR A 77 13.41 1.80 57.00
C TYR A 77 13.37 0.55 56.10
N TYR A 78 12.71 0.67 54.95
CA TYR A 78 12.84 -0.34 53.90
C TYR A 78 14.22 -0.24 53.27
N HIS A 79 15.01 -1.30 53.42
CA HIS A 79 16.32 -1.40 52.78
C HIS A 79 16.17 -1.79 51.30
N GLY A 80 17.03 -1.23 50.46
CA GLY A 80 17.05 -1.50 49.01
C GLY A 80 16.97 -0.24 48.17
N VAL A 81 17.14 -0.40 46.86
CA VAL A 81 17.06 0.70 45.89
C VAL A 81 15.59 0.88 45.48
N SER A 82 14.97 1.97 45.91
CA SER A 82 13.67 2.38 45.36
C SER A 82 13.89 2.98 43.98
N THR A 83 13.64 2.21 42.93
CA THR A 83 13.64 2.73 41.56
C THR A 83 12.40 3.57 41.31
N VAL A 84 12.57 4.76 40.71
CA VAL A 84 11.44 5.54 40.20
C VAL A 84 10.75 4.72 39.10
N GLY A 85 9.41 4.71 39.11
CA GLY A 85 8.63 3.97 38.11
C GLY A 85 9.00 4.39 36.68
N SER A 86 9.19 3.39 35.80
CA SER A 86 9.45 3.64 34.38
C SER A 86 8.24 4.28 33.67
N VAL A 87 8.47 4.81 32.47
CA VAL A 87 7.40 5.34 31.60
C VAL A 87 6.30 4.30 31.47
N LYS A 88 5.06 4.70 31.74
CA LYS A 88 3.92 3.79 31.68
C LYS A 88 3.78 3.26 30.26
N ALA A 89 3.65 1.94 30.11
CA ALA A 89 3.49 1.28 28.80
C ALA A 89 2.37 1.91 27.96
N LYS A 90 1.30 2.41 28.59
CA LYS A 90 0.20 3.12 27.93
C LYS A 90 0.68 4.30 27.07
N GLN A 91 1.63 5.10 27.55
CA GLN A 91 2.14 6.26 26.81
C GLN A 91 2.98 5.85 25.59
N LEU A 92 3.62 4.68 25.66
CA LEU A 92 4.41 4.13 24.56
C LEU A 92 3.53 3.45 23.50
N VAL A 93 2.56 2.64 23.94
CA VAL A 93 1.68 1.86 23.06
C VAL A 93 0.59 2.72 22.44
N ASN A 94 0.05 3.67 23.20
CA ASN A 94 -1.03 4.55 22.76
C ASN A 94 -0.64 6.01 22.95
N PRO A 95 0.07 6.62 21.97
CA PRO A 95 0.41 8.03 22.03
C PRO A 95 -0.87 8.87 22.08
N GLU A 96 -0.77 10.06 22.67
CA GLU A 96 -1.91 10.96 22.78
C GLU A 96 -2.46 11.35 21.40
N PHE A 97 -3.78 11.49 21.32
CA PHE A 97 -4.44 11.97 20.11
C PHE A 97 -3.89 13.33 19.70
N LYS A 98 -3.40 13.43 18.46
CA LYS A 98 -2.91 14.70 17.93
C LYS A 98 -4.10 15.61 17.67
N SER A 99 -4.05 16.83 18.21
CA SER A 99 -4.98 17.88 17.80
C SER A 99 -4.75 18.25 16.33
N HIS A 100 -5.77 18.78 15.65
CA HIS A 100 -5.64 19.24 14.27
C HIS A 100 -4.46 20.21 14.09
N PHE A 101 -4.26 21.13 15.04
CA PHE A 101 -3.13 22.05 15.00
C PHE A 101 -1.78 21.32 15.00
N LYS A 102 -1.57 20.38 15.94
CA LYS A 102 -0.34 19.59 16.01
C LYS A 102 -0.13 18.78 14.73
N SER A 103 -1.20 18.17 14.19
CA SER A 103 -1.14 17.43 12.94
C SER A 103 -0.74 18.32 11.75
N CYS A 104 -1.25 19.55 11.67
CA CYS A 104 -0.86 20.50 10.61
C CYS A 104 0.59 20.94 10.75
N VAL A 105 1.05 21.20 11.98
CA VAL A 105 2.46 21.55 12.26
C VAL A 105 3.39 20.39 11.89
N ASP A 106 3.05 19.17 12.28
CA ASP A 106 3.82 17.97 11.94
C ASP A 106 3.84 17.76 10.41
N ALA A 107 2.70 17.90 9.73
CA ALA A 107 2.64 17.81 8.27
C ALA A 107 3.54 18.85 7.58
N LYS A 108 3.65 20.07 8.14
CA LYS A 108 4.55 21.11 7.65
C LYS A 108 6.02 20.80 7.92
N LYS A 109 6.36 20.21 9.08
CA LYS A 109 7.72 19.76 9.38
C LYS A 109 8.15 18.62 8.44
N GLU A 110 7.25 17.68 8.22
CA GLU A 110 7.49 16.50 7.40
C GLU A 110 7.40 16.76 5.89
N SER A 111 6.92 17.94 5.46
CA SER A 111 6.79 18.27 4.03
C SER A 111 8.15 18.35 3.31
N ALA A 112 9.26 18.43 4.07
CA ALA A 112 10.60 18.36 3.52
C ALA A 112 10.97 16.94 3.03
N TYR A 113 10.37 15.89 3.62
CA TYR A 113 10.71 14.51 3.32
C TYR A 113 10.29 14.10 1.90
N LEU A 114 11.19 13.42 1.19
CA LEU A 114 10.94 12.92 -0.16
C LEU A 114 9.75 11.95 -0.20
N SER A 115 9.64 11.06 0.78
CA SER A 115 8.52 10.12 0.89
C SER A 115 7.16 10.83 0.90
N LYS A 116 7.05 11.95 1.61
CA LYS A 116 5.81 12.72 1.72
C LYS A 116 5.50 13.52 0.46
N LYS A 117 6.53 13.98 -0.27
CA LYS A 117 6.39 14.65 -1.58
C LYS A 117 6.03 13.68 -2.70
N GLU A 118 6.66 12.50 -2.71
CA GLU A 118 6.49 11.51 -3.79
C GLU A 118 5.27 10.61 -3.61
N LYS A 119 4.89 10.32 -2.36
CA LYS A 119 3.83 9.36 -2.04
C LYS A 119 2.80 9.97 -1.07
N PRO A 120 2.15 11.09 -1.43
CA PRO A 120 1.09 11.66 -0.59
C PRO A 120 -0.10 10.70 -0.55
N LEU A 121 -0.62 10.42 0.65
CA LEU A 121 -1.76 9.51 0.80
C LEU A 121 -3.01 10.07 0.09
N GLY A 122 -3.64 9.25 -0.75
CA GLY A 122 -4.86 9.61 -1.48
C GLY A 122 -4.66 10.64 -2.59
N LYS A 123 -3.42 10.98 -2.95
CA LYS A 123 -3.10 11.92 -4.04
C LYS A 123 -1.94 11.37 -4.86
N SER A 124 -1.86 11.79 -6.12
CA SER A 124 -0.66 11.55 -6.93
C SER A 124 0.44 12.56 -6.56
N ARG A 125 1.69 12.19 -6.89
CA ARG A 125 2.85 13.09 -6.79
C ARG A 125 2.61 14.36 -7.60
N ASP A 126 2.86 15.52 -6.99
CA ASP A 126 2.76 16.80 -7.70
C ASP A 126 3.95 16.95 -8.66
N ASN A 127 3.64 17.02 -9.95
CA ASN A 127 4.60 17.22 -11.05
C ASN A 127 4.50 18.61 -11.67
N SER A 128 3.77 19.54 -11.02
CA SER A 128 3.52 20.88 -11.56
C SER A 128 4.78 21.63 -11.97
N ALA A 129 5.90 21.44 -11.26
CA ALA A 129 7.18 22.05 -11.58
C ALA A 129 7.78 21.62 -12.93
N PHE A 130 7.45 20.43 -13.41
CA PHE A 130 7.96 19.89 -14.68
C PHE A 130 7.00 20.10 -15.84
N MET A 131 5.84 20.72 -15.60
CA MET A 131 4.85 20.90 -16.63
C MET A 131 5.18 22.16 -17.46
N PRO A 132 5.13 22.06 -18.80
CA PRO A 132 5.28 23.22 -19.67
C PRO A 132 4.26 24.31 -19.33
N SER A 133 4.69 25.58 -19.37
CA SER A 133 3.83 26.74 -19.11
C SER A 133 2.67 26.90 -20.10
N SER A 134 2.76 26.26 -21.28
CA SER A 134 1.75 26.27 -22.32
C SER A 134 0.55 25.34 -22.05
N ILE A 135 0.64 24.44 -21.06
CA ILE A 135 -0.37 23.42 -20.79
C ILE A 135 -1.19 23.82 -19.57
N ASP A 136 -2.51 23.93 -19.73
CA ASP A 136 -3.44 24.14 -18.63
C ASP A 136 -3.99 22.80 -18.14
N ARG A 137 -3.81 22.49 -16.85
CA ARG A 137 -4.27 21.23 -16.23
C ARG A 137 -5.78 21.01 -16.36
N LEU A 138 -6.56 22.07 -16.41
CA LEU A 138 -8.03 21.97 -16.40
C LEU A 138 -8.64 22.06 -17.79
N LYS A 139 -7.96 22.70 -18.74
CA LYS A 139 -8.51 22.97 -20.08
C LYS A 139 -7.88 22.12 -21.18
N THR A 140 -6.61 21.77 -21.04
CA THR A 140 -5.91 21.00 -22.06
C THR A 140 -6.30 19.53 -21.96
N ALA A 141 -7.01 19.04 -22.97
CA ALA A 141 -7.23 17.61 -23.16
C ALA A 141 -5.96 16.98 -23.73
N PHE A 142 -5.44 15.95 -23.07
CA PHE A 142 -4.31 15.17 -23.56
C PHE A 142 -4.77 14.09 -24.54
N GLY A 143 -3.88 13.74 -25.47
CA GLY A 143 -4.16 12.76 -26.52
C GLY A 143 -4.13 13.37 -27.91
N LYS A 144 -4.23 12.53 -28.94
CA LYS A 144 -4.36 12.99 -30.33
C LYS A 144 -5.85 13.17 -30.62
N PRO A 145 -6.31 14.40 -30.94
CA PRO A 145 -7.68 14.57 -31.36
C PRO A 145 -7.88 13.88 -32.71
N THR A 146 -9.04 13.26 -32.90
CA THR A 146 -9.45 12.80 -34.22
C THR A 146 -9.80 14.03 -35.06
N ILE A 147 -8.98 14.29 -36.09
CA ILE A 147 -9.26 15.36 -37.04
C ILE A 147 -10.35 14.86 -37.98
N PHE A 148 -11.47 15.58 -38.03
CA PHE A 148 -12.54 15.27 -38.96
C PHE A 148 -12.08 15.59 -40.39
N SER A 149 -11.99 14.56 -41.25
CA SER A 149 -11.48 14.68 -42.62
C SER A 149 -12.58 14.66 -43.69
N GLY A 150 -13.85 14.71 -43.29
CA GLY A 150 -15.01 14.65 -44.18
C GLY A 150 -15.92 13.46 -43.90
N THR A 151 -17.09 13.46 -44.53
CA THR A 151 -18.10 12.41 -44.38
C THR A 151 -17.99 11.39 -45.50
N ALA A 152 -18.34 10.13 -45.24
CA ALA A 152 -18.47 9.12 -46.30
C ALA A 152 -19.39 9.58 -47.45
N GLY A 153 -20.42 10.39 -47.16
CA GLY A 153 -21.30 10.97 -48.17
C GLY A 153 -20.58 11.89 -49.16
N GLU A 154 -19.61 12.69 -48.70
CA GLU A 154 -18.79 13.57 -49.57
C GLU A 154 -17.82 12.75 -50.43
N CYS A 155 -17.44 11.55 -49.98
CA CYS A 155 -16.60 10.63 -50.73
C CYS A 155 -17.39 9.84 -51.78
N VAL A 156 -18.62 9.42 -51.44
CA VAL A 156 -19.49 8.63 -52.33
C VAL A 156 -20.15 9.49 -53.39
N ASN A 157 -20.68 10.65 -52.99
CA ASN A 157 -21.40 11.53 -53.89
C ASN A 157 -20.53 12.76 -54.21
N PRO A 158 -20.09 12.93 -55.46
CA PRO A 158 -19.33 14.11 -55.83
C PRO A 158 -20.20 15.36 -55.61
N ASN A 159 -19.56 16.47 -55.25
CA ASN A 159 -20.20 17.79 -55.17
C ASN A 159 -20.44 18.36 -56.58
N LYS A 160 -21.06 17.58 -57.47
CA LYS A 160 -21.45 17.97 -58.82
C LYS A 160 -22.93 17.68 -59.02
N THR A 161 -23.62 18.56 -59.73
CA THR A 161 -25.01 18.28 -60.11
C THR A 161 -25.05 17.24 -61.22
N PRO A 162 -26.14 16.45 -61.35
CA PRO A 162 -26.28 15.51 -62.46
C PRO A 162 -26.14 16.15 -63.84
N SER A 163 -26.60 17.40 -64.00
CA SER A 163 -26.45 18.17 -65.26
C SER A 163 -24.99 18.39 -65.61
N GLN A 164 -24.18 18.83 -64.64
CA GLN A 164 -22.76 19.09 -64.85
C GLN A 164 -22.00 17.81 -65.25
N VAL A 165 -22.30 16.69 -64.58
CA VAL A 165 -21.69 15.39 -64.92
C VAL A 165 -22.05 14.97 -66.35
N GLN A 166 -23.31 15.17 -66.75
CA GLN A 166 -23.78 14.83 -68.09
C GLN A 166 -23.16 15.74 -69.17
N GLU A 167 -23.04 17.04 -68.91
CA GLU A 167 -22.40 18.00 -69.81
C GLU A 167 -20.91 17.66 -70.02
N GLU A 168 -20.18 17.37 -68.93
CA GLU A 168 -18.78 16.94 -68.99
C GLU A 168 -18.61 15.63 -69.78
N SER A 169 -19.51 14.66 -69.55
CA SER A 169 -19.52 13.40 -70.28
C SER A 169 -19.77 13.62 -71.78
N GLN A 170 -20.75 14.45 -72.13
CA GLN A 170 -21.08 14.72 -73.53
C GLN A 170 -19.98 15.48 -74.26
N PHE A 171 -19.29 16.40 -73.59
CA PHE A 171 -18.17 17.15 -74.15
C PHE A 171 -17.01 16.24 -74.55
N ALA A 172 -16.67 15.26 -73.71
CA ALA A 172 -15.57 14.33 -73.98
C ALA A 172 -15.97 13.12 -74.83
N HIS A 173 -17.28 12.91 -75.07
CA HIS A 173 -17.82 11.70 -75.68
C HIS A 173 -17.19 11.35 -77.03
N ASP A 174 -17.01 12.33 -77.91
CA ASP A 174 -16.45 12.09 -79.25
C ASP A 174 -14.99 11.61 -79.20
N MET A 175 -14.21 12.04 -78.20
CA MET A 175 -12.84 11.54 -77.99
C MET A 175 -12.86 10.11 -77.45
N TYR A 176 -13.83 9.76 -76.62
CA TYR A 176 -13.99 8.41 -76.06
C TYR A 176 -14.46 7.40 -77.11
N LYS A 177 -15.35 7.79 -78.03
CA LYS A 177 -15.68 6.98 -79.22
C LYS A 177 -14.43 6.62 -80.02
N LEU A 178 -13.55 7.59 -80.26
CA LEU A 178 -12.35 7.38 -81.07
C LEU A 178 -11.31 6.49 -80.38
N SER A 179 -11.10 6.70 -79.08
CA SER A 179 -10.05 6.03 -78.32
C SER A 179 -10.45 4.65 -77.79
N HIS A 180 -11.72 4.48 -77.39
CA HIS A 180 -12.20 3.30 -76.67
C HIS A 180 -13.41 2.61 -77.32
N ASN A 181 -13.90 3.11 -78.47
CA ASN A 181 -15.15 2.65 -79.10
C ASN A 181 -16.34 2.69 -78.12
N ASP A 182 -16.38 3.72 -77.27
CA ASP A 182 -17.44 3.92 -76.27
C ASP A 182 -18.60 4.70 -76.88
N TYR A 183 -19.70 4.01 -77.18
CA TYR A 183 -20.89 4.57 -77.83
C TYR A 183 -22.05 4.66 -76.85
N ASN A 184 -22.88 5.69 -77.02
CA ASN A 184 -24.13 5.75 -76.29
C ASN A 184 -25.06 4.60 -76.72
N VAL A 185 -26.00 4.25 -75.85
CA VAL A 185 -27.04 3.27 -76.18
C VAL A 185 -27.83 3.76 -77.39
N SER A 186 -27.96 2.91 -78.41
CA SER A 186 -28.63 3.20 -79.69
C SER A 186 -27.90 4.19 -80.61
N GLU A 187 -26.65 4.54 -80.31
CA GLU A 187 -25.82 5.33 -81.21
C GLU A 187 -25.26 4.46 -82.35
N MET A 188 -25.35 4.95 -83.59
CA MET A 188 -24.79 4.26 -84.76
C MET A 188 -23.33 4.65 -84.97
N TYR A 189 -22.52 3.69 -85.43
CA TYR A 189 -21.12 3.94 -85.78
C TYR A 189 -20.99 4.80 -87.04
N ASP A 190 -20.53 6.05 -86.86
CA ASP A 190 -20.21 6.94 -87.97
C ASP A 190 -18.79 6.69 -88.49
N ARG A 191 -18.70 6.23 -89.74
CA ARG A 191 -17.45 5.92 -90.44
C ARG A 191 -16.76 7.14 -91.05
N LYS A 192 -17.32 8.35 -90.92
CA LYS A 192 -16.80 9.59 -91.50
C LYS A 192 -16.61 9.53 -93.02
N TYR A 193 -17.50 8.80 -93.71
CA TYR A 193 -17.55 8.84 -95.17
C TYR A 193 -18.02 10.21 -95.68
N ASP A 194 -17.51 10.63 -96.84
CA ASP A 194 -17.97 11.84 -97.52
C ASP A 194 -19.33 11.57 -98.19
N TRP A 195 -20.39 12.08 -97.55
CA TRP A 195 -21.77 11.96 -98.03
C TRP A 195 -22.18 13.11 -98.97
N SER A 196 -21.29 14.05 -99.33
CA SER A 196 -21.63 15.19 -100.20
C SER A 196 -22.22 14.79 -101.56
N LYS A 197 -21.93 13.58 -102.03
CA LYS A 197 -22.38 13.04 -103.32
C LYS A 197 -23.74 12.35 -103.28
N PHE A 198 -24.27 12.06 -102.09
CA PHE A 198 -25.52 11.30 -101.91
C PHE A 198 -26.51 12.14 -101.12
N THR A 199 -27.74 12.26 -101.60
CA THR A 199 -28.81 12.95 -100.86
C THR A 199 -29.49 11.99 -99.89
N LYS A 200 -30.23 12.52 -98.92
CA LYS A 200 -30.96 11.72 -97.93
C LYS A 200 -32.01 10.80 -98.58
N GLU A 201 -32.51 11.20 -99.74
CA GLU A 201 -33.50 10.48 -100.55
C GLU A 201 -32.86 9.43 -101.47
N SER A 202 -31.52 9.38 -101.54
CA SER A 202 -30.81 8.41 -102.36
C SER A 202 -31.06 7.00 -101.83
N LEU A 203 -31.53 6.12 -102.72
CA LEU A 203 -31.76 4.72 -102.42
C LEU A 203 -30.47 3.93 -102.64
N TYR A 204 -30.15 3.05 -101.70
CA TYR A 204 -29.03 2.12 -101.87
C TYR A 204 -29.41 1.00 -102.83
N GLY A 205 -28.43 0.52 -103.59
CA GLY A 205 -28.58 -0.62 -104.48
C GLY A 205 -28.66 -0.24 -105.96
N LYS A 206 -28.65 -1.24 -106.83
CA LYS A 206 -28.78 -1.04 -108.28
C LYS A 206 -30.26 -1.00 -108.63
N GLU A 207 -30.67 0.05 -109.32
CA GLU A 207 -32.04 0.14 -109.84
C GLU A 207 -32.33 -1.07 -110.73
N THR A 208 -33.46 -1.72 -110.46
CA THR A 208 -33.97 -2.76 -111.35
C THR A 208 -34.58 -2.05 -112.56
N PRO A 209 -34.23 -2.43 -113.81
CA PRO A 209 -34.79 -1.82 -115.01
C PRO A 209 -36.27 -2.22 -115.17
N HIS A 210 -37.12 -1.58 -114.37
CA HIS A 210 -38.55 -1.80 -114.31
C HIS A 210 -39.27 -0.51 -114.71
N PHE A 211 -40.19 -0.64 -115.67
CA PHE A 211 -41.00 0.47 -116.13
C PHE A 211 -42.46 0.15 -115.84
N ASN A 212 -43.09 0.94 -114.96
CA ASN A 212 -44.51 0.77 -114.59
C ASN A 212 -45.45 0.98 -115.78
N ASP A 213 -45.00 1.66 -116.83
CA ASP A 213 -45.74 1.92 -118.07
C ASP A 213 -46.00 0.67 -118.92
N GLY A 214 -45.50 -0.52 -118.55
CA GLY A 214 -45.69 -1.74 -119.34
C GLY A 214 -44.99 -1.72 -120.72
N ARG A 215 -44.03 -0.82 -120.94
CA ARG A 215 -43.35 -0.69 -122.25
C ARG A 215 -42.60 -1.95 -122.66
N ASN A 216 -42.06 -2.69 -121.69
CA ASN A 216 -41.37 -3.96 -121.96
C ASN A 216 -42.35 -5.08 -122.33
N THR A 217 -43.56 -5.11 -121.74
CA THR A 217 -44.60 -6.08 -122.13
C THR A 217 -45.16 -5.76 -123.51
N CYS A 218 -45.34 -4.49 -123.87
CA CYS A 218 -45.74 -4.07 -125.21
C CYS A 218 -44.80 -4.60 -126.29
N LYS A 219 -43.48 -4.50 -126.10
CA LYS A 219 -42.46 -5.03 -127.05
C LYS A 219 -42.44 -6.55 -127.17
N SER A 220 -42.89 -7.28 -126.14
CA SER A 220 -42.88 -8.74 -126.14
C SER A 220 -44.08 -9.37 -126.87
N LEU A 221 -45.15 -8.60 -127.07
CA LEU A 221 -46.37 -9.04 -127.75
C LEU A 221 -46.35 -8.56 -129.19
N LYS A 222 -46.62 -9.45 -130.16
CA LYS A 222 -46.82 -9.05 -131.56
C LYS A 222 -48.25 -8.51 -131.71
N TRP A 223 -48.41 -7.20 -131.78
CA TRP A 223 -49.72 -6.57 -131.99
C TRP A 223 -50.12 -6.65 -133.47
N ILE A 224 -51.40 -6.90 -133.74
CA ILE A 224 -51.93 -7.05 -135.10
C ILE A 224 -51.78 -5.75 -135.91
N HIS A 225 -51.71 -4.59 -135.25
CA HIS A 225 -51.53 -3.29 -135.87
C HIS A 225 -50.08 -2.97 -136.28
N ASP A 226 -49.09 -3.71 -135.78
CA ASP A 226 -47.67 -3.49 -136.10
C ASP A 226 -47.20 -4.22 -137.39
N LEU A 227 -48.09 -4.98 -138.04
CA LEU A 227 -47.81 -5.76 -139.27
C LEU A 227 -48.14 -5.01 -140.58
N GLN A 228 -48.48 -3.72 -140.53
CA GLN A 228 -48.76 -2.89 -141.71
C GLN A 228 -47.72 -1.78 -141.88
N THR A 229 -46.50 -2.16 -142.28
CA THR A 229 -45.53 -1.34 -143.02
C THR A 229 -44.61 -2.24 -143.82
#